data_AF-A0A8J5HU99-F1
#
_entry.id   AF-A0A8J5HU99-F1
#
_cell.length_a   1.000
_cell.length_b   1.000
_cell.length_c   1.000
_cell.angle_alpha   90.00
_cell.angle_beta   90.00
_cell.angle_gamma   90.00
#
_symmetry.space_group_name_H-M   'P 1'
#
loop_
_entity.id
_entity.type
_entity.pdbx_description
1 polymer ?
#
loop_
_entity_poly.entity_id
_entity_poly.type
_entity_poly.pdbx_seq_one_letter_code
_entity_poly.pdbx_strand_id
1 'polypeptide(L)'
;MDAAVVGDGFIAKDLWIENSAGAEKHQAVALRVQSDKSVFYNVRLDGYQDTLYVHTHRQFYRECTITGTIDFIFGDSASIFQNCLILARKPMDNQQNIVTAQGRKDRRSTGGIILHNCTISADPEYYPFRDKLPTFLGRPWKEYSRTFVMQSQLDDLINPKGWLPWLGDFGLDTCFYTEIDNRGPGADKSQRATWRGVKNVDLIHAQKFTVERFIQGKTWLPQTGLRETILHRNPLLSVDSVVHELLAEKIRLKSLVDKRTVAPSTPSVFAAPQRSMPHNQSRSTSKVFSDECAYCKEKGH
;
A
#
# COMPACT_ATOMS: atom_id res chain seq x y z
N MET A 1 29.02 17.43 -4.19
CA MET A 1 28.12 17.90 -5.25
C MET A 1 26.98 16.90 -5.34
N ASP A 2 25.74 17.37 -5.41
CA ASP A 2 24.55 16.57 -5.70
C ASP A 2 24.36 16.39 -7.21
N ALA A 3 23.71 15.30 -7.64
CA ALA A 3 23.15 15.24 -8.99
C ALA A 3 21.86 16.07 -9.03
N ALA A 4 21.71 16.94 -10.03
CA ALA A 4 20.54 17.81 -10.18
C ALA A 4 19.87 17.62 -11.53
N VAL A 5 18.57 17.37 -11.51
CA VAL A 5 17.73 17.19 -12.70
C VAL A 5 16.75 18.36 -12.80
N VAL A 6 16.83 19.12 -13.89
CA VAL A 6 15.99 20.32 -14.11
C VAL A 6 15.18 20.23 -15.41
N GLY A 7 15.68 19.56 -16.45
CA GLY A 7 14.97 19.46 -17.73
C GLY A 7 13.71 18.60 -17.62
N ASP A 8 12.57 19.10 -18.10
CA ASP A 8 11.28 18.40 -18.08
C ASP A 8 11.32 17.08 -18.86
N GLY A 9 10.51 16.11 -18.42
CA GLY A 9 10.42 14.80 -19.05
C GLY A 9 11.67 13.93 -18.86
N PHE A 10 12.53 14.26 -17.88
CA PHE A 10 13.73 13.48 -17.60
C PHE A 10 13.38 12.04 -17.22
N ILE A 11 14.11 11.08 -17.78
CA ILE A 11 13.96 9.66 -17.48
C ILE A 11 15.31 9.11 -17.04
N ALA A 12 15.35 8.52 -15.84
CA ALA A 12 16.45 7.69 -15.38
C ALA A 12 16.01 6.24 -15.24
N LYS A 13 16.85 5.32 -15.69
CA LYS A 13 16.59 3.89 -15.66
C LYS A 13 17.86 3.09 -15.43
N ASP A 14 17.77 2.03 -14.63
CA ASP A 14 18.82 1.02 -14.41
C ASP A 14 20.18 1.64 -14.01
N LEU A 15 20.16 2.57 -13.05
CA LEU A 15 21.36 3.26 -12.57
C LEU A 15 21.34 3.47 -11.06
N TRP A 16 22.51 3.79 -10.52
CA TRP A 16 22.71 4.12 -9.11
C TRP A 16 23.26 5.54 -8.97
N ILE A 17 22.63 6.34 -8.11
CA ILE A 17 23.09 7.67 -7.71
C ILE A 17 23.37 7.62 -6.20
N GLU A 18 24.59 7.96 -5.81
CA GLU A 18 25.04 7.94 -4.43
C GLU A 18 25.63 9.28 -4.02
N ASN A 19 25.35 9.69 -2.78
CA ASN A 19 26.20 10.63 -2.05
C ASN A 19 26.84 9.95 -0.84
N SER A 20 28.16 9.79 -0.91
CA SER A 20 28.97 9.05 0.07
C SER A 20 29.53 9.91 1.22
N ALA A 21 28.99 11.12 1.44
CA ALA A 21 29.48 12.03 2.48
C ALA A 21 29.43 11.45 3.91
N GLY A 22 28.49 10.55 4.20
CA GLY A 22 28.33 9.92 5.50
C GLY A 22 27.42 10.71 6.47
N ALA A 23 26.98 10.05 7.55
CA ALA A 23 26.07 10.63 8.54
C ALA A 23 26.65 11.86 9.27
N GLU A 24 27.97 11.89 9.46
CA GLU A 24 28.68 12.98 10.16
C GLU A 24 28.67 14.30 9.39
N LYS A 25 28.36 14.28 8.10
CA LYS A 25 28.29 15.48 7.25
C LYS A 25 26.91 16.12 7.23
N HIS A 26 25.95 15.57 7.98
CA HIS A 26 24.56 16.02 7.99
C HIS A 26 23.96 16.00 6.57
N GLN A 27 23.31 17.08 6.14
CA GLN A 27 22.60 17.15 4.86
C GLN A 27 23.54 16.87 3.68
N ALA A 28 23.24 15.83 2.91
CA ALA A 28 24.03 15.43 1.76
C ALA A 28 23.14 14.79 0.69
N VAL A 29 22.59 15.63 -0.19
CA VAL A 29 21.67 15.20 -1.25
C VAL A 29 22.39 14.34 -2.28
N ALA A 30 21.83 13.17 -2.59
CA ALA A 30 22.28 12.34 -3.72
C ALA A 30 21.65 12.82 -5.02
N LEU A 31 20.33 13.05 -5.00
CA LEU A 31 19.58 13.51 -6.17
C LEU A 31 18.58 14.62 -5.78
N ARG A 32 18.63 15.73 -6.53
CA ARG A 32 17.62 16.79 -6.49
C ARG A 32 16.86 16.86 -7.81
N VAL A 33 15.53 16.85 -7.72
CA VAL A 33 14.65 16.81 -8.90
C VAL A 33 13.73 18.03 -8.95
N GLN A 34 13.93 18.84 -9.99
CA GLN A 34 13.14 20.02 -10.37
C GLN A 34 12.61 19.88 -11.80
N SER A 35 12.27 18.66 -12.22
CA SER A 35 11.79 18.33 -13.56
C SER A 35 10.32 17.92 -13.49
N ASP A 36 9.47 18.53 -14.32
CA ASP A 36 8.09 18.08 -14.45
C ASP A 36 8.02 16.84 -15.32
N LYS A 37 7.10 15.93 -14.97
CA LYS A 37 6.89 14.65 -15.68
C LYS A 37 8.15 13.78 -15.72
N SER A 38 8.96 13.83 -14.66
CA SER A 38 10.18 13.03 -14.55
C SER A 38 9.86 11.60 -14.11
N VAL A 39 10.57 10.61 -14.66
CA VAL A 39 10.46 9.21 -14.26
C VAL A 39 11.79 8.62 -13.82
N PHE A 40 11.74 7.83 -12.75
CA PHE A 40 12.83 7.02 -12.25
C PHE A 40 12.34 5.57 -12.18
N TYR A 41 12.95 4.67 -12.96
CA TYR A 41 12.56 3.26 -13.02
C TYR A 41 13.76 2.36 -12.70
N ASN A 42 13.65 1.51 -11.68
CA ASN A 42 14.76 0.66 -11.24
C ASN A 42 16.05 1.47 -10.98
N VAL A 43 15.89 2.59 -10.25
CA VAL A 43 16.99 3.47 -9.85
C VAL A 43 17.30 3.23 -8.38
N ARG A 44 18.59 3.15 -8.05
CA ARG A 44 19.07 3.14 -6.66
C ARG A 44 19.50 4.54 -6.26
N LEU A 45 19.00 5.03 -5.13
CA LEU A 45 19.28 6.36 -4.58
C LEU A 45 19.78 6.19 -3.16
N ASP A 46 21.09 6.37 -2.96
CA ASP A 46 21.74 6.11 -1.67
C ASP A 46 22.36 7.37 -1.07
N GLY A 47 22.09 7.57 0.21
CA GLY A 47 22.66 8.64 1.01
C GLY A 47 22.46 8.40 2.49
N TYR A 48 22.58 9.46 3.28
CA TYR A 48 22.25 9.46 4.71
C TYR A 48 21.13 10.47 4.95
N GLN A 49 21.45 11.66 5.43
CA GLN A 49 20.48 12.72 5.62
C GLN A 49 20.21 13.44 4.29
N ASP A 50 18.93 13.68 3.99
CA ASP A 50 18.46 14.39 2.80
C ASP A 50 18.77 13.66 1.46
N THR A 51 18.78 12.31 1.41
CA THR A 51 19.14 11.52 0.21
C THR A 51 18.46 12.00 -1.08
N LEU A 52 17.14 12.09 -1.09
CA LEU A 52 16.33 12.43 -2.26
C LEU A 52 15.52 13.71 -2.03
N TYR A 53 15.89 14.76 -2.75
CA TYR A 53 15.16 16.02 -2.77
C TYR A 53 14.15 16.06 -3.93
N VAL A 54 12.92 15.62 -3.67
CA VAL A 54 11.77 15.76 -4.58
C VAL A 54 11.23 17.20 -4.58
N HIS A 55 12.05 18.13 -5.08
CA HIS A 55 11.90 19.57 -4.86
C HIS A 55 10.54 20.12 -5.33
N THR A 56 10.15 19.87 -6.59
CA THR A 56 8.90 20.42 -7.17
C THR A 56 8.40 19.62 -8.39
N HIS A 57 7.26 20.02 -8.95
CA HIS A 57 6.60 19.43 -10.13
C HIS A 57 6.12 17.98 -9.94
N ARG A 58 5.73 17.29 -11.03
CA ARG A 58 5.23 15.92 -10.99
C ARG A 58 6.34 14.92 -11.22
N GLN A 59 6.44 13.93 -10.34
CA GLN A 59 7.53 12.96 -10.36
C GLN A 59 6.99 11.56 -10.10
N PHE A 60 7.53 10.56 -10.81
CA PHE A 60 7.16 9.15 -10.64
C PHE A 60 8.38 8.27 -10.44
N TYR A 61 8.42 7.57 -9.30
CA TYR A 61 9.48 6.63 -8.93
C TYR A 61 8.87 5.23 -8.89
N ARG A 62 9.41 4.31 -9.67
CA ARG A 62 8.87 2.95 -9.83
C ARG A 62 9.99 1.94 -9.64
N GLU A 63 9.77 0.94 -8.78
CA GLU A 63 10.74 -0.15 -8.54
C GLU A 63 12.13 0.37 -8.14
N CYS A 64 12.18 1.53 -7.48
CA CYS A 64 13.42 2.13 -7.02
C CYS A 64 13.81 1.61 -5.63
N THR A 65 15.09 1.66 -5.32
CA THR A 65 15.60 1.48 -3.95
C THR A 65 16.08 2.83 -3.43
N ILE A 66 15.55 3.28 -2.29
CA ILE A 66 15.94 4.54 -1.67
C ILE A 66 16.43 4.26 -0.25
N THR A 67 17.67 4.64 0.04
CA THR A 67 18.33 4.40 1.32
C THR A 67 18.70 5.71 2.00
N GLY A 68 18.40 5.86 3.29
CA GLY A 68 18.79 7.04 4.04
C GLY A 68 18.46 7.01 5.53
N THR A 69 18.71 8.13 6.21
CA THR A 69 18.53 8.28 7.66
C THR A 69 17.48 9.33 8.00
N ILE A 70 17.85 10.61 7.99
CA ILE A 70 16.99 11.74 8.37
C ILE A 70 16.44 12.39 7.11
N ASP A 71 15.13 12.60 7.09
CA ASP A 71 14.40 13.33 6.04
C ASP A 71 14.74 12.86 4.62
N PHE A 72 15.01 11.57 4.44
CA PHE A 72 15.72 11.10 3.25
C PHE A 72 14.88 11.08 1.98
N ILE A 73 13.57 11.32 2.08
CA ILE A 73 12.68 11.71 0.97
C ILE A 73 11.97 13.01 1.38
N PHE A 74 12.36 14.14 0.79
CA PHE A 74 11.85 15.46 1.20
C PHE A 74 11.60 16.40 0.03
N GLY A 75 10.75 17.41 0.24
CA GLY A 75 10.41 18.40 -0.79
C GLY A 75 8.91 18.67 -0.94
N ASP A 76 8.53 19.43 -1.96
CA ASP A 76 7.13 19.83 -2.23
C ASP A 76 6.64 19.47 -3.64
N SER A 77 7.26 18.46 -4.27
CA SER A 77 6.73 17.90 -5.51
C SER A 77 5.38 17.19 -5.29
N ALA A 78 4.67 16.93 -6.38
CA ALA A 78 3.65 15.89 -6.45
C ALA A 78 4.34 14.59 -6.89
N SER A 79 4.85 13.82 -5.92
CA SER A 79 5.62 12.60 -6.16
C SER A 79 4.86 11.35 -5.76
N ILE A 80 4.91 10.32 -6.62
CA ILE A 80 4.46 8.97 -6.28
C ILE A 80 5.65 8.01 -6.36
N PHE A 81 5.85 7.28 -5.28
CA PHE A 81 6.75 6.14 -5.18
C PHE A 81 5.90 4.87 -5.23
N GLN A 82 6.13 4.04 -6.23
CA GLN A 82 5.34 2.83 -6.43
C GLN A 82 6.24 1.60 -6.52
N ASN A 83 5.91 0.55 -5.77
CA ASN A 83 6.70 -0.68 -5.74
C ASN A 83 8.18 -0.45 -5.37
N CYS A 84 8.47 0.58 -4.57
CA CYS A 84 9.84 0.90 -4.18
C CYS A 84 10.24 0.15 -2.90
N LEU A 85 11.54 -0.13 -2.77
CA LEU A 85 12.15 -0.55 -1.52
C LEU A 85 12.73 0.69 -0.83
N ILE A 86 12.27 0.97 0.39
CA ILE A 86 12.65 2.13 1.17
C ILE A 86 13.39 1.61 2.40
N LEU A 87 14.71 1.83 2.45
CA LEU A 87 15.59 1.29 3.49
C LEU A 87 16.05 2.40 4.43
N ALA A 88 15.63 2.30 5.69
CA ALA A 88 16.22 3.10 6.75
C ALA A 88 17.59 2.51 7.10
N ARG A 89 18.66 3.32 7.07
CA ARG A 89 20.01 2.88 7.45
C ARG A 89 20.38 3.36 8.85
N LYS A 90 21.54 2.93 9.37
CA LYS A 90 21.97 3.29 10.72
C LYS A 90 22.35 4.78 10.76
N PRO A 91 21.65 5.62 11.56
CA PRO A 91 22.06 7.00 11.77
C PRO A 91 23.13 7.09 12.85
N MET A 92 23.55 8.30 13.23
CA MET A 92 24.39 8.48 14.42
C MET A 92 23.62 8.09 15.69
N ASP A 93 24.34 7.77 16.76
CA ASP A 93 23.76 7.19 18.00
C ASP A 93 22.75 8.11 18.72
N ASN A 94 22.74 9.41 18.42
CA ASN A 94 21.82 10.41 18.98
C ASN A 94 20.74 10.88 17.98
N GLN A 95 20.60 10.17 16.86
CA GLN A 95 19.67 10.52 15.79
C GLN A 95 18.51 9.52 15.69
N GLN A 96 17.54 9.89 14.86
CA GLN A 96 16.36 9.09 14.56
C GLN A 96 16.19 9.10 13.05
N ASN A 97 15.64 8.03 12.49
CA ASN A 97 15.36 7.97 11.08
C ASN A 97 13.97 8.57 10.77
N ILE A 98 13.90 9.33 9.70
CA ILE A 98 12.65 9.91 9.20
C ILE A 98 12.58 9.63 7.71
N VAL A 99 11.58 8.85 7.29
CA VAL A 99 11.39 8.50 5.88
C VAL A 99 11.01 9.71 5.05
N THR A 100 10.03 10.51 5.50
CA THR A 100 9.53 11.66 4.74
C THR A 100 9.57 12.98 5.49
N ALA A 101 9.97 14.05 4.81
CA ALA A 101 9.84 15.42 5.29
C ALA A 101 9.17 16.30 4.22
N GLN A 102 7.85 16.19 4.13
CA GLN A 102 7.10 16.86 3.07
C GLN A 102 6.93 18.36 3.36
N GLY A 103 7.16 19.17 2.33
CA GLY A 103 7.40 20.61 2.41
C GLY A 103 6.25 21.50 1.93
N ARG A 104 5.00 21.04 1.93
CA ARG A 104 3.87 21.85 1.44
C ARG A 104 3.58 23.03 2.36
N LYS A 105 3.73 24.25 1.81
CA LYS A 105 3.50 25.51 2.53
C LYS A 105 2.10 26.09 2.40
N ASP A 106 1.36 25.74 1.34
CA ASP A 106 0.01 26.26 1.08
C ASP A 106 -1.00 25.11 1.03
N ARG A 107 -2.15 25.26 1.69
CA ARG A 107 -3.25 24.29 1.64
C ARG A 107 -3.76 24.02 0.22
N ARG A 108 -3.67 25.00 -0.68
CA ARG A 108 -4.15 24.94 -2.07
C ARG A 108 -3.13 24.32 -3.03
N SER A 109 -1.88 24.17 -2.60
CA SER A 109 -0.84 23.49 -3.38
C SER A 109 -1.18 22.00 -3.57
N THR A 110 -0.81 21.47 -4.74
CA THR A 110 -1.00 20.07 -5.10
C THR A 110 0.10 19.16 -4.54
N GLY A 111 1.18 19.71 -3.96
CA GLY A 111 2.32 18.95 -3.45
C GLY A 111 1.95 17.85 -2.45
N GLY A 112 2.72 16.76 -2.46
CA GLY A 112 2.57 15.62 -1.59
C GLY A 112 3.48 14.45 -1.96
N ILE A 113 3.85 13.66 -0.96
CA ILE A 113 4.63 12.43 -1.14
C ILE A 113 3.70 11.23 -0.93
N ILE A 114 3.56 10.39 -1.94
CA ILE A 114 2.72 9.20 -1.90
C ILE A 114 3.61 7.96 -1.98
N LEU A 115 3.63 7.15 -0.93
CA LEU A 115 4.29 5.85 -0.88
C LEU A 115 3.23 4.76 -1.11
N HIS A 116 3.19 4.19 -2.32
CA HIS A 116 2.16 3.24 -2.74
C HIS A 116 2.76 1.87 -3.02
N ASN A 117 2.33 0.85 -2.30
CA ASN A 117 2.85 -0.51 -2.43
C ASN A 117 4.38 -0.59 -2.36
N CYS A 118 4.96 0.20 -1.47
CA CYS A 118 6.37 0.13 -1.15
C CYS A 118 6.61 -0.90 -0.03
N THR A 119 7.86 -1.28 0.15
CA THR A 119 8.34 -1.95 1.36
C THR A 119 9.22 -0.98 2.12
N ILE A 120 8.86 -0.65 3.36
CA ILE A 120 9.66 0.17 4.27
C ILE A 120 10.30 -0.76 5.29
N SER A 121 11.62 -0.89 5.22
CA SER A 121 12.39 -1.86 6.01
C SER A 121 13.69 -1.25 6.55
N ALA A 122 14.35 -2.00 7.40
CA ALA A 122 15.67 -1.65 7.92
C ALA A 122 16.76 -2.22 7.01
N ASP A 123 17.78 -1.43 6.75
CA ASP A 123 19.05 -1.94 6.25
C ASP A 123 19.60 -3.02 7.21
N PRO A 124 20.20 -4.12 6.72
CA PRO A 124 20.72 -5.18 7.58
C PRO A 124 21.69 -4.71 8.67
N GLU A 125 22.52 -3.69 8.40
CA GLU A 125 23.45 -3.13 9.38
C GLU A 125 22.74 -2.29 10.46
N TYR A 126 21.57 -1.75 10.12
CA TYR A 126 20.73 -0.98 11.02
C TYR A 126 19.80 -1.84 11.86
N TYR A 127 19.33 -2.99 11.33
CA TYR A 127 18.32 -3.82 11.98
C TYR A 127 18.60 -4.13 13.48
N PRO A 128 19.84 -4.43 13.92
CA PRO A 128 20.15 -4.65 15.34
C PRO A 128 19.95 -3.43 16.25
N PHE A 129 19.87 -2.22 15.69
CA PHE A 129 19.78 -0.95 16.40
C PHE A 129 18.39 -0.30 16.34
N ARG A 130 17.44 -0.89 15.59
CA ARG A 130 16.14 -0.27 15.30
C ARG A 130 15.30 0.09 16.53
N ASP A 131 15.46 -0.66 17.62
CA ASP A 131 14.75 -0.40 18.88
C ASP A 131 15.35 0.79 19.65
N LYS A 132 16.63 1.11 19.41
CA LYS A 132 17.36 2.20 20.09
C LYS A 132 17.36 3.50 19.28
N LEU A 133 17.38 3.38 17.95
CA LEU A 133 17.45 4.49 17.00
C LEU A 133 16.16 4.47 16.17
N PRO A 134 15.05 5.04 16.67
CA PRO A 134 13.72 4.81 16.09
C PRO A 134 13.58 5.34 14.66
N THR A 135 12.72 4.70 13.87
CA THR A 135 12.32 5.17 12.54
C THR A 135 10.86 5.65 12.53
N PHE A 136 10.60 6.80 11.90
CA PHE A 136 9.27 7.36 11.70
C PHE A 136 8.94 7.49 10.21
N LEU A 137 7.66 7.37 9.86
CA LEU A 137 7.15 7.54 8.49
C LEU A 137 7.36 8.97 7.97
N GLY A 138 7.34 9.96 8.86
CA GLY A 138 7.65 11.33 8.49
C GLY A 138 7.45 12.36 9.59
N ARG A 139 7.78 13.61 9.24
CA ARG A 139 7.54 14.82 10.04
C ARG A 139 7.23 16.04 9.18
N PRO A 140 6.43 17.00 9.67
CA PRO A 140 5.94 18.10 8.85
C PRO A 140 6.97 19.22 8.68
N TRP A 141 7.81 19.13 7.63
CA TRP A 141 8.81 20.18 7.36
C TRP A 141 8.17 21.55 7.11
N LYS A 142 6.94 21.57 6.58
CA LYS A 142 6.11 22.78 6.42
C LYS A 142 4.68 22.53 6.91
N GLU A 143 3.98 23.63 7.19
CA GLU A 143 2.70 23.67 7.92
C GLU A 143 1.62 22.77 7.33
N TYR A 144 1.53 22.66 5.99
CA TYR A 144 0.49 21.88 5.30
C TYR A 144 1.02 20.56 4.75
N SER A 145 2.12 20.05 5.34
CA SER A 145 2.78 18.81 4.95
C SER A 145 1.80 17.68 4.65
N ARG A 146 1.99 16.97 3.54
CA ARG A 146 1.08 15.90 3.09
C ARG A 146 1.81 14.66 2.62
N THR A 147 1.61 13.58 3.36
CA THR A 147 2.21 12.27 3.07
C THR A 147 1.14 11.18 3.15
N PHE A 148 1.13 10.28 2.18
CA PHE A 148 0.29 9.09 2.16
C PHE A 148 1.18 7.86 2.16
N VAL A 149 0.88 6.89 3.02
CA VAL A 149 1.50 5.56 3.00
C VAL A 149 0.40 4.54 2.81
N MET A 150 0.32 3.95 1.63
CA MET A 150 -0.84 3.17 1.21
C MET A 150 -0.43 1.82 0.66
N GLN A 151 -1.16 0.78 1.06
CA GLN A 151 -0.98 -0.59 0.62
C GLN A 151 0.49 -1.02 0.66
N SER A 152 1.24 -0.58 1.67
CA SER A 152 2.68 -0.79 1.77
C SER A 152 3.01 -1.79 2.88
N GLN A 153 4.11 -2.51 2.74
CA GLN A 153 4.68 -3.33 3.81
C GLN A 153 5.48 -2.42 4.74
N LEU A 154 5.14 -2.43 6.02
CA LEU A 154 5.83 -1.71 7.09
C LEU A 154 6.43 -2.75 8.05
N ASP A 155 7.75 -2.86 8.07
CA ASP A 155 8.44 -3.77 8.99
C ASP A 155 8.50 -3.18 10.41
N ASP A 156 9.08 -3.93 11.34
CA ASP A 156 9.01 -3.67 12.79
C ASP A 156 9.85 -2.46 13.25
N LEU A 157 10.67 -1.88 12.36
CA LEU A 157 11.43 -0.66 12.65
C LEU A 157 10.56 0.59 12.85
N ILE A 158 9.32 0.59 12.35
CA ILE A 158 8.45 1.76 12.41
C ILE A 158 7.98 1.95 13.85
N ASN A 159 8.35 3.08 14.44
CA ASN A 159 7.94 3.43 15.79
C ASN A 159 6.40 3.42 15.89
N PRO A 160 5.79 2.88 16.98
CA PRO A 160 4.34 2.82 17.11
C PRO A 160 3.61 4.16 16.99
N LYS A 161 4.28 5.29 17.32
CA LYS A 161 3.75 6.64 17.09
C LYS A 161 3.59 6.99 15.61
N GLY A 162 4.36 6.35 14.74
CA GLY A 162 4.34 6.47 13.28
C GLY A 162 4.93 7.78 12.75
N TRP A 163 4.54 8.91 13.33
CA TRP A 163 4.89 10.25 12.87
C TRP A 163 5.60 11.02 13.98
N LEU A 164 6.59 11.84 13.61
CA LEU A 164 7.40 12.63 14.54
C LEU A 164 7.05 14.13 14.42
N PRO A 165 6.87 14.89 15.50
CA PRO A 165 6.71 16.34 15.42
C PRO A 165 7.95 16.99 14.79
N TRP A 166 7.76 18.07 14.02
CA TRP A 166 8.90 18.85 13.52
C TRP A 166 9.51 19.69 14.63
N LEU A 167 8.69 20.53 15.26
CA LEU A 167 9.06 21.38 16.39
C LEU A 167 7.80 21.75 17.17
N GLY A 168 7.68 21.30 18.43
CA GLY A 168 6.50 21.55 19.24
C GLY A 168 5.22 21.06 18.55
N ASP A 169 4.21 21.92 18.48
CA ASP A 169 2.91 21.67 17.85
C ASP A 169 2.83 22.13 16.38
N PHE A 170 3.95 22.59 15.79
CA PHE A 170 3.97 23.08 14.42
C PHE A 170 3.47 22.03 13.42
N GLY A 171 2.47 22.42 12.63
CA GLY A 171 1.90 21.60 11.58
C GLY A 171 1.03 20.43 12.05
N LEU A 172 0.93 20.16 13.36
CA LEU A 172 0.20 18.98 13.87
C LEU A 172 -1.30 19.04 13.58
N ASP A 173 -1.87 20.24 13.51
CA ASP A 173 -3.30 20.44 13.21
C ASP A 173 -3.63 20.51 11.72
N THR A 174 -2.64 20.86 10.90
CA THR A 174 -2.80 21.27 9.50
C THR A 174 -2.19 20.30 8.51
N CYS A 175 -1.25 19.44 8.93
CA CYS A 175 -0.70 18.40 8.09
C CYS A 175 -1.79 17.38 7.68
N PHE A 176 -1.48 16.59 6.67
CA PHE A 176 -2.34 15.53 6.17
C PHE A 176 -1.52 14.26 6.03
N TYR A 177 -1.49 13.48 7.10
CA TYR A 177 -0.81 12.19 7.17
C TYR A 177 -1.81 11.07 7.28
N THR A 178 -1.69 10.07 6.41
CA THR A 178 -2.64 8.96 6.41
C THR A 178 -1.97 7.64 6.00
N GLU A 179 -2.47 6.57 6.62
CA GLU A 179 -2.07 5.19 6.40
C GLU A 179 -3.29 4.36 6.00
N ILE A 180 -3.23 3.71 4.83
CA ILE A 180 -4.36 2.99 4.21
C ILE A 180 -3.91 1.58 3.84
N ASP A 181 -4.58 0.56 4.38
CA ASP A 181 -4.36 -0.86 4.04
C ASP A 181 -2.88 -1.30 4.03
N ASN A 182 -2.07 -0.72 4.93
CA ASN A 182 -0.70 -1.16 5.13
C ASN A 182 -0.69 -2.51 5.85
N ARG A 183 0.39 -3.26 5.64
CA ARG A 183 0.60 -4.62 6.15
C ARG A 183 1.96 -4.72 6.83
N GLY A 184 2.16 -5.77 7.61
CA GLY A 184 3.41 -6.01 8.35
C GLY A 184 3.36 -5.51 9.80
N PRO A 185 4.37 -5.87 10.59
CA PRO A 185 4.40 -5.60 12.04
C PRO A 185 4.40 -4.11 12.39
N GLY A 186 4.95 -3.23 11.53
CA GLY A 186 4.94 -1.78 11.73
C GLY A 186 3.61 -1.11 11.35
N ALA A 187 2.63 -1.84 10.82
CA ALA A 187 1.38 -1.29 10.33
C ALA A 187 0.28 -1.12 11.41
N ASP A 188 0.50 -1.60 12.64
CA ASP A 188 -0.47 -1.37 13.71
C ASP A 188 -0.60 0.13 14.02
N LYS A 189 -1.85 0.62 13.93
CA LYS A 189 -2.19 2.03 14.14
C LYS A 189 -2.64 2.34 15.57
N SER A 190 -2.76 1.35 16.45
CA SER A 190 -3.34 1.49 17.79
C SER A 190 -2.66 2.53 18.69
N GLN A 191 -1.36 2.78 18.46
CA GLN A 191 -0.53 3.70 19.25
C GLN A 191 -0.08 4.95 18.47
N ARG A 192 -0.62 5.18 17.26
CA ARG A 192 -0.25 6.31 16.41
C ARG A 192 -0.48 7.64 17.11
N ALA A 193 0.27 8.65 16.68
CA ALA A 193 0.07 10.02 17.12
C ALA A 193 -1.39 10.47 16.93
N THR A 194 -1.94 11.16 17.93
CA THR A 194 -3.35 11.59 17.98
C THR A 194 -3.57 12.99 17.41
N TRP A 195 -2.64 13.47 16.58
CA TRP A 195 -2.72 14.81 15.99
C TRP A 195 -3.95 14.93 15.11
N ARG A 196 -4.56 16.11 15.06
CA ARG A 196 -5.66 16.36 14.13
C ARG A 196 -5.23 16.14 12.68
N GLY A 197 -3.96 16.37 12.34
CA GLY A 197 -3.40 16.15 11.00
C GLY A 197 -3.12 14.70 10.63
N VAL A 198 -3.13 13.76 11.59
CA VAL A 198 -3.15 12.32 11.31
C VAL A 198 -4.60 11.92 11.02
N LYS A 199 -4.87 11.58 9.77
CA LYS A 199 -6.21 11.31 9.24
C LYS A 199 -6.41 9.83 9.02
N ASN A 200 -7.63 9.37 9.31
CA ASN A 200 -8.16 8.16 8.72
C ASN A 200 -9.02 8.57 7.52
N VAL A 201 -8.72 8.00 6.36
CA VAL A 201 -9.48 8.27 5.12
C VAL A 201 -9.93 6.95 4.52
N ASP A 202 -11.03 6.99 3.78
CA ASP A 202 -11.54 5.83 3.05
C ASP A 202 -10.81 5.64 1.70
N LEU A 203 -11.07 4.51 1.06
CA LEU A 203 -10.52 4.20 -0.27
C LEU A 203 -10.97 5.20 -1.34
N ILE A 204 -12.17 5.79 -1.22
CA ILE A 204 -12.70 6.78 -2.17
C ILE A 204 -11.85 8.05 -2.15
N HIS A 205 -11.46 8.50 -0.96
CA HIS A 205 -10.53 9.61 -0.80
C HIS A 205 -9.14 9.25 -1.34
N ALA A 206 -8.64 8.06 -1.01
CA ALA A 206 -7.34 7.56 -1.45
C ALA A 206 -7.19 7.53 -2.98
N GLN A 207 -8.27 7.25 -3.73
CA GLN A 207 -8.26 7.27 -5.20
C GLN A 207 -7.75 8.58 -5.80
N LYS A 208 -7.96 9.72 -5.13
CA LYS A 208 -7.48 11.04 -5.58
C LYS A 208 -5.95 11.11 -5.62
N PHE A 209 -5.27 10.25 -4.88
CA PHE A 209 -3.81 10.21 -4.72
C PHE A 209 -3.16 9.08 -5.54
N THR A 210 -3.86 8.55 -6.53
CA THR A 210 -3.34 7.56 -7.49
C THR A 210 -2.52 8.21 -8.60
N VAL A 211 -1.72 7.39 -9.31
CA VAL A 211 -0.95 7.82 -10.50
C VAL A 211 -1.81 8.55 -11.51
N GLU A 212 -3.01 8.02 -11.78
CA GLU A 212 -3.92 8.62 -12.74
C GLU A 212 -4.42 10.00 -12.30
N ARG A 213 -4.82 10.16 -11.03
CA ARG A 213 -5.49 11.39 -10.58
C ARG A 213 -4.52 12.45 -10.06
N PHE A 214 -3.55 12.05 -9.24
CA PHE A 214 -2.69 12.97 -8.51
C PHE A 214 -1.64 13.65 -9.40
N ILE A 215 -0.99 12.85 -10.26
CA ILE A 215 0.04 13.32 -11.18
C ILE A 215 -0.41 13.31 -12.65
N GLN A 216 -1.70 13.03 -12.91
CA GLN A 216 -2.27 12.97 -14.26
C GLN A 216 -1.50 11.98 -15.16
N GLY A 217 -1.02 10.87 -14.60
CA GLY A 217 -0.05 9.97 -15.22
C GLY A 217 -0.45 9.45 -16.60
N LYS A 218 -1.75 9.23 -16.84
CA LYS A 218 -2.27 8.80 -18.16
C LYS A 218 -1.90 9.76 -19.29
N THR A 219 -1.68 11.04 -19.00
CA THR A 219 -1.42 12.07 -20.02
C THR A 219 0.03 12.14 -20.48
N TRP A 220 0.97 11.53 -19.74
CA TRP A 220 2.41 11.69 -20.02
C TRP A 220 3.25 10.44 -19.81
N LEU A 221 2.88 9.53 -18.88
CA LEU A 221 3.66 8.31 -18.67
C LEU A 221 3.73 7.39 -19.90
N PRO A 222 2.66 7.22 -20.72
CA PRO A 222 2.77 6.40 -21.94
C PRO A 222 3.82 6.88 -22.95
N GLN A 223 4.14 8.18 -22.95
CA GLN A 223 5.12 8.78 -23.86
C GLN A 223 6.58 8.46 -23.47
N THR A 224 6.81 7.92 -22.27
CA THR A 224 8.15 7.64 -21.74
C THR A 224 8.78 6.36 -22.29
N GLY A 225 8.03 5.56 -23.06
CA GLY A 225 8.50 4.28 -23.58
C GLY A 225 8.67 3.18 -22.52
N LEU A 226 8.38 3.47 -21.25
CA LEU A 226 8.20 2.44 -20.23
C LEU A 226 6.95 1.62 -20.58
N ARG A 227 7.13 0.30 -20.74
CA ARG A 227 6.06 -0.62 -21.16
C ARG A 227 4.78 -0.39 -20.34
N GLU A 228 3.61 -0.42 -20.97
CA GLU A 228 2.32 -0.25 -20.27
C GLU A 228 2.14 -1.22 -19.09
N THR A 229 2.76 -2.40 -19.15
CA THR A 229 2.78 -3.39 -18.07
C THR A 229 3.47 -2.89 -16.78
N ILE A 230 4.38 -1.92 -16.88
CA ILE A 230 5.03 -1.24 -15.75
C ILE A 230 4.07 -0.19 -15.13
N LEU A 231 3.19 0.40 -15.94
CA LEU A 231 2.21 1.42 -15.52
C LEU A 231 0.89 0.84 -15.00
N HIS A 232 0.56 -0.42 -15.35
CA HIS A 232 -0.73 -1.05 -15.06
C HIS A 232 -0.71 -2.18 -14.03
N ARG A 233 0.44 -2.51 -13.41
CA ARG A 233 0.43 -3.29 -12.16
C ARG A 233 -0.01 -2.37 -11.01
N ASN A 234 -1.29 -2.04 -11.05
CA ASN A 234 -2.05 -1.34 -10.03
C ASN A 234 -2.24 -2.29 -8.83
N PRO A 235 -1.69 -1.96 -7.63
CA PRO A 235 -1.95 -2.70 -6.39
C PRO A 235 -3.34 -2.40 -5.80
N LEU A 236 -3.96 -1.30 -6.25
CA LEU A 236 -5.39 -1.16 -6.17
C LEU A 236 -5.90 -2.02 -7.32
N LEU A 237 -6.48 -3.20 -7.07
CA LEU A 237 -7.53 -3.65 -8.00
C LEU A 237 -8.32 -2.39 -8.32
N SER A 238 -8.34 -1.98 -9.60
CA SER A 238 -8.96 -0.71 -9.96
C SER A 238 -10.30 -0.71 -9.24
N VAL A 239 -10.69 0.41 -8.64
CA VAL A 239 -12.00 0.41 -8.01
C VAL A 239 -13.05 0.02 -9.05
N ASP A 240 -12.77 0.22 -10.34
CA ASP A 240 -13.50 -0.43 -11.44
C ASP A 240 -13.50 -1.97 -11.37
N SER A 241 -12.40 -2.69 -11.14
CA SER A 241 -12.37 -4.15 -10.96
C SER A 241 -13.18 -4.62 -9.75
N VAL A 242 -12.99 -4.03 -8.57
CA VAL A 242 -13.72 -4.46 -7.36
C VAL A 242 -15.18 -4.02 -7.42
N VAL A 243 -15.47 -2.82 -7.94
CA VAL A 243 -16.85 -2.36 -8.14
C VAL A 243 -17.51 -3.14 -9.28
N HIS A 244 -16.82 -3.50 -10.36
CA HIS A 244 -17.34 -4.40 -11.39
C HIS A 244 -17.58 -5.80 -10.84
N GLU A 245 -16.71 -6.32 -9.99
CA GLU A 245 -16.86 -7.64 -9.37
C GLU A 245 -18.00 -7.63 -8.35
N LEU A 246 -18.11 -6.59 -7.51
CA LEU A 246 -19.22 -6.39 -6.58
C LEU A 246 -20.54 -6.10 -7.31
N LEU A 247 -20.53 -5.35 -8.41
CA LEU A 247 -21.71 -5.11 -9.26
C LEU A 247 -22.10 -6.40 -9.98
N ALA A 248 -21.15 -7.15 -10.52
CA ALA A 248 -21.38 -8.44 -11.16
C ALA A 248 -21.97 -9.45 -10.16
N GLU A 249 -21.45 -9.49 -8.93
CA GLU A 249 -21.98 -10.34 -7.87
C GLU A 249 -23.38 -9.87 -7.43
N LYS A 250 -23.62 -8.57 -7.33
CA LYS A 250 -24.95 -8.01 -7.03
C LYS A 250 -25.98 -8.31 -8.13
N ILE A 251 -25.56 -8.28 -9.41
CA ILE A 251 -26.38 -8.67 -10.56
C ILE A 251 -26.63 -10.19 -10.54
N ARG A 252 -25.61 -11.00 -10.25
CA ARG A 252 -25.72 -12.46 -10.14
C ARG A 252 -26.68 -12.85 -9.03
N LEU A 253 -26.60 -12.24 -7.86
CA LEU A 253 -27.51 -12.44 -6.73
C LEU A 253 -28.94 -12.02 -7.06
N LYS A 254 -29.15 -10.88 -7.74
CA LYS A 254 -30.49 -10.49 -8.24
C LYS A 254 -31.06 -11.54 -9.20
N SER A 255 -30.26 -12.03 -10.15
CA SER A 255 -30.70 -13.07 -11.10
C SER A 255 -31.06 -14.40 -10.42
N LEU A 256 -30.42 -14.73 -9.30
CA LEU A 256 -30.72 -15.92 -8.50
C LEU A 256 -32.01 -15.77 -7.69
N VAL A 257 -32.28 -14.55 -7.19
CA VAL A 257 -33.55 -14.21 -6.51
C VAL A 257 -34.69 -14.27 -7.52
N ASP A 258 -34.54 -13.66 -8.70
CA ASP A 258 -35.56 -13.65 -9.75
C ASP A 258 -35.91 -15.06 -10.24
N LYS A 259 -34.92 -15.96 -10.39
CA LYS A 259 -35.14 -17.37 -10.73
C LYS A 259 -35.87 -18.17 -9.67
N ARG A 260 -35.75 -17.81 -8.38
CA ARG A 260 -36.49 -18.46 -7.28
C ARG A 260 -37.95 -18.02 -7.23
N THR A 261 -38.25 -16.78 -7.62
CA THR A 261 -39.63 -16.28 -7.73
C THR A 261 -40.40 -16.79 -8.95
N VAL A 262 -39.72 -17.32 -9.97
CA VAL A 262 -40.34 -17.76 -11.24
C VAL A 262 -40.52 -19.29 -11.31
N ALA A 263 -40.01 -20.07 -10.35
CA ALA A 263 -40.26 -21.52 -10.32
C ALA A 263 -41.74 -21.81 -10.01
N PRO A 264 -42.54 -22.36 -10.95
CA PRO A 264 -43.94 -22.69 -10.69
C PRO A 264 -44.02 -23.98 -9.87
N SER A 265 -44.79 -23.96 -8.79
CA SER A 265 -45.26 -25.18 -8.13
C SER A 265 -46.28 -25.88 -9.05
N THR A 266 -45.87 -26.90 -9.78
CA THR A 266 -46.82 -27.77 -10.50
C THR A 266 -47.43 -28.81 -9.56
N PRO A 267 -48.77 -28.88 -9.42
CA PRO A 267 -49.45 -29.98 -8.75
C PRO A 267 -49.55 -31.20 -9.67
N SER A 268 -49.28 -32.38 -9.12
CA SER A 268 -49.41 -33.67 -9.79
C SER A 268 -50.87 -34.15 -9.81
N VAL A 269 -51.46 -34.27 -11.01
CA VAL A 269 -52.65 -35.08 -11.28
C VAL A 269 -52.53 -35.62 -12.70
N PHE A 270 -52.57 -36.94 -12.90
CA PHE A 270 -53.35 -37.61 -13.96
C PHE A 270 -53.33 -39.14 -13.77
N ALA A 271 -54.41 -39.74 -14.25
CA ALA A 271 -55.00 -41.01 -13.82
C ALA A 271 -54.48 -42.27 -14.56
N ALA A 272 -54.83 -43.43 -13.99
CA ALA A 272 -54.82 -44.80 -14.56
C ALA A 272 -55.75 -44.91 -15.82
N PRO A 273 -55.83 -46.01 -16.62
CA PRO A 273 -55.57 -47.44 -16.26
C PRO A 273 -55.02 -48.39 -17.36
N GLN A 274 -54.56 -49.60 -16.98
CA GLN A 274 -55.13 -50.92 -17.36
C GLN A 274 -54.23 -52.11 -16.97
N ARG A 275 -54.87 -53.25 -16.69
CA ARG A 275 -54.35 -54.49 -16.09
C ARG A 275 -53.75 -55.46 -17.12
N SER A 276 -52.71 -56.19 -16.71
CA SER A 276 -52.53 -57.63 -16.97
C SER A 276 -51.70 -58.29 -15.85
N MET A 277 -52.21 -59.36 -15.25
CA MET A 277 -51.67 -60.15 -14.12
C MET A 277 -50.87 -61.39 -14.63
N PRO A 278 -50.39 -62.34 -13.79
CA PRO A 278 -49.25 -62.23 -12.85
C PRO A 278 -48.31 -63.47 -12.87
N HIS A 279 -47.17 -63.44 -12.17
CA HIS A 279 -46.52 -64.60 -11.50
C HIS A 279 -45.41 -64.05 -10.58
N ASN A 280 -45.48 -64.01 -9.25
CA ASN A 280 -45.56 -65.01 -8.16
C ASN A 280 -44.17 -65.36 -7.55
N GLN A 281 -44.15 -65.38 -6.20
CA GLN A 281 -43.11 -65.88 -5.26
C GLN A 281 -41.91 -64.96 -4.99
N SER A 282 -41.41 -64.73 -3.77
CA SER A 282 -41.68 -65.27 -2.43
C SER A 282 -41.13 -64.34 -1.32
N ARG A 283 -41.66 -64.53 -0.11
CA ARG A 283 -41.35 -63.86 1.18
C ARG A 283 -39.99 -64.28 1.76
N SER A 284 -39.38 -63.44 2.62
CA SER A 284 -39.28 -63.62 4.10
C SER A 284 -38.37 -62.52 4.74
N THR A 285 -38.87 -61.74 5.72
CA THR A 285 -38.55 -61.73 7.18
C THR A 285 -37.06 -61.45 7.53
N SER A 286 -36.62 -60.64 8.51
CA SER A 286 -37.22 -59.90 9.64
C SER A 286 -36.09 -59.29 10.51
N LYS A 287 -36.42 -58.27 11.35
CA LYS A 287 -35.75 -57.81 12.62
C LYS A 287 -34.37 -57.11 12.50
N VAL A 288 -34.14 -55.84 12.85
CA VAL A 288 -34.41 -54.96 14.04
C VAL A 288 -33.39 -55.12 15.19
N PHE A 289 -32.93 -53.96 15.70
CA PHE A 289 -32.15 -53.62 16.92
C PHE A 289 -30.62 -53.72 16.79
N SER A 290 -29.77 -52.89 17.39
CA SER A 290 -29.76 -51.52 17.97
C SER A 290 -28.34 -51.32 18.52
N ASP A 291 -27.89 -50.06 18.57
CA ASP A 291 -26.96 -49.42 19.53
C ASP A 291 -25.80 -50.24 20.14
N GLU A 292 -24.55 -49.80 19.92
CA GLU A 292 -23.79 -49.04 20.93
C GLU A 292 -22.35 -48.69 20.47
N CYS A 293 -21.92 -47.54 21.00
CA CYS A 293 -20.66 -46.84 20.81
C CYS A 293 -19.55 -47.42 21.71
N ALA A 294 -18.28 -47.41 21.25
CA ALA A 294 -17.13 -47.51 22.16
C ALA A 294 -15.87 -46.83 21.57
N TYR A 295 -15.84 -45.51 21.73
CA TYR A 295 -14.64 -44.72 21.92
C TYR A 295 -13.83 -45.26 23.13
N CYS A 296 -12.50 -45.40 22.96
CA CYS A 296 -11.46 -45.74 23.93
C CYS A 296 -11.22 -47.22 24.32
N LYS A 297 -10.21 -47.84 23.70
CA LYS A 297 -9.20 -48.70 24.36
C LYS A 297 -8.01 -48.95 23.42
N GLU A 298 -6.79 -48.90 23.94
CA GLU A 298 -5.46 -48.97 23.30
C GLU A 298 -4.94 -47.61 22.81
N LYS A 299 -3.95 -46.94 23.44
CA LYS A 299 -2.72 -47.46 24.05
C LYS A 299 -2.29 -46.62 25.25
N GLY A 300 -1.88 -47.31 26.31
CA GLY A 300 -1.22 -46.72 27.48
C GLY A 300 0.30 -46.74 27.34
N HIS A 301 0.90 -45.56 27.51
CA HIS A 301 2.04 -45.22 28.36
C HIS A 301 2.20 -43.69 28.34
#